data_AF-A0A954YHU1-F1
#
_entry.id   AF-A0A954YHU1-F1
#
_cell.length_a   1.000
_cell.length_b   1.000
_cell.length_c   1.000
_cell.angle_alpha   90.00
_cell.angle_beta   90.00
_cell.angle_gamma   90.00
#
_symmetry.space_group_name_H-M   'P 1'
#
loop_
_entity.id
_entity.type
_entity.pdbx_description
1 polymer ?
#
loop_
_entity_poly.entity_id
_entity_poly.type
_entity_poly.pdbx_seq_one_letter_code
_entity_poly.pdbx_strand_id
1 'polypeptide(L)'
;MVIALRTPRFAPVFVAGAIAIALGSHLLGAWMNSLQLNSRHTPDYRELGVLGIHLLAVIYALHRVYTFHPRLIAPYREWLAHTPWTFRKPLPLGPVHLIWQDGLVFAAMAWGLYFLGGNPFSAFAVFLICYLLGVAHLLAVSDAESFAYALGFGGALTLWLAGGPASLLLLLLLLYLVAWLGLQRSLAVFPWRSRIEREQNEPLIVLDPQKSKSARKIGWPFEELSPRIAMRSISNRDAVGISLLIGVWTFALMDRLSSYYFLLELEDRSAFLAPMALVGLSFGLGRLFRYLTIARPPISVPGRFATWRWIIPQYDRQFAPPLLILAILIASLVLAGNDMLPYRASAVPTALMVWLSLGMGPTVEQVWLASPARLGSATARRWAQIQQAKESRS
;
A
#
# COMPACT_ATOMS: atom_id res chain seq x y z
N MET A 1 22.16 13.28 9.89
CA MET A 1 20.85 12.96 10.48
C MET A 1 19.90 12.55 9.36
N VAL A 2 19.97 11.29 8.92
CA VAL A 2 19.05 10.76 7.91
C VAL A 2 17.86 10.21 8.67
N ILE A 3 16.78 10.99 8.76
CA ILE A 3 15.49 10.50 9.22
C ILE A 3 15.10 9.42 8.23
N ALA A 4 15.25 8.16 8.61
CA ALA A 4 14.65 7.05 7.89
C ALA A 4 13.14 7.24 7.97
N LEU A 5 12.59 7.98 7.02
CA LEU A 5 11.16 8.15 6.81
C LEU A 5 10.60 6.74 6.68
N ARG A 6 10.02 6.22 7.78
CA ARG A 6 9.25 4.98 7.76
C ARG A 6 8.21 5.18 6.68
N THR A 7 8.36 4.47 5.57
CA THR A 7 7.42 4.53 4.46
C THR A 7 6.03 4.21 5.03
N PRO A 8 5.05 5.13 4.87
CA PRO A 8 3.71 4.88 5.37
C PRO A 8 3.14 3.61 4.74
N ARG A 9 2.36 2.83 5.52
CA ARG A 9 1.82 1.50 5.13
C ARG A 9 1.12 1.50 3.77
N PHE A 10 0.65 2.66 3.33
CA PHE A 10 -0.10 2.85 2.11
C PHE A 10 0.70 3.47 0.96
N ALA A 11 1.95 3.91 1.16
CA ALA A 11 2.78 4.48 0.10
C ALA A 11 2.80 3.63 -1.18
N PRO A 12 3.01 2.30 -1.15
CA PRO A 12 2.98 1.50 -2.37
C PRO A 12 1.59 1.42 -3.02
N VAL A 13 0.50 1.47 -2.24
CA VAL A 13 -0.88 1.46 -2.78
C VAL A 13 -1.20 2.79 -3.47
N PHE A 14 -0.78 3.90 -2.89
CA PHE A 14 -1.00 5.24 -3.46
C PHE A 14 -0.08 5.54 -4.65
N VAL A 15 1.16 5.06 -4.61
CA VAL A 15 2.08 5.11 -5.76
C VAL A 15 1.57 4.20 -6.87
N ALA A 16 1.14 2.98 -6.58
CA ALA A 16 0.53 2.09 -7.58
C ALA A 16 -0.79 2.67 -8.13
N GLY A 17 -1.62 3.30 -7.30
CA GLY A 17 -2.82 4.00 -7.73
C GLY A 17 -2.50 5.20 -8.63
N ALA A 18 -1.51 6.02 -8.28
CA ALA A 18 -1.07 7.14 -9.11
C ALA A 18 -0.46 6.66 -10.44
N ILE A 19 0.34 5.60 -10.42
CA ILE A 19 0.87 4.95 -11.64
C ILE A 19 -0.29 4.38 -12.47
N ALA A 20 -1.27 3.70 -11.85
CA ALA A 20 -2.44 3.17 -12.52
C ALA A 20 -3.36 4.26 -13.08
N ILE A 21 -3.41 5.44 -12.46
CA ILE A 21 -4.12 6.61 -13.00
C ILE A 21 -3.33 7.24 -14.13
N ALA A 22 -2.00 7.35 -14.04
CA ALA A 22 -1.18 7.87 -15.14
C ALA A 22 -1.21 6.93 -16.36
N LEU A 23 -1.08 5.62 -16.13
CA LEU A 23 -1.32 4.61 -17.16
C LEU A 23 -2.77 4.66 -17.62
N GLY A 24 -3.73 4.73 -16.71
CA GLY A 24 -5.16 4.79 -17.01
C GLY A 24 -5.55 6.01 -17.83
N SER A 25 -4.95 7.18 -17.59
CA SER A 25 -5.16 8.40 -18.38
C SER A 25 -4.51 8.30 -19.75
N HIS A 26 -3.35 7.65 -19.83
CA HIS A 26 -2.70 7.37 -21.11
C HIS A 26 -3.51 6.36 -21.94
N LEU A 27 -4.04 5.33 -21.29
CA LEU A 27 -4.94 4.34 -21.87
C LEU A 27 -6.31 4.93 -22.21
N LEU A 28 -6.82 5.88 -21.42
CA LEU A 28 -8.05 6.62 -21.72
C LEU A 28 -7.86 7.55 -22.93
N GLY A 29 -6.71 8.21 -23.03
CA GLY A 29 -6.32 8.97 -24.21
C GLY A 29 -6.17 8.08 -25.44
N ALA A 30 -5.49 6.95 -25.31
CA ALA A 30 -5.36 5.96 -26.36
C ALA A 30 -6.71 5.34 -26.77
N TRP A 31 -7.62 5.13 -25.82
CA TRP A 31 -8.99 4.65 -26.06
C TRP A 31 -9.84 5.69 -26.80
N MET A 32 -9.72 6.97 -26.42
CA MET A 32 -10.39 8.06 -27.14
C MET A 32 -9.83 8.22 -28.56
N ASN A 33 -8.53 8.00 -28.76
CA ASN A 33 -7.90 8.06 -30.07
C ASN A 33 -8.17 6.80 -30.91
N SER A 34 -8.33 5.63 -30.30
CA SER A 34 -8.71 4.40 -31.02
C SER A 34 -10.15 4.42 -31.49
N LEU A 35 -11.04 5.21 -30.88
CA LEU A 35 -12.37 5.50 -31.42
C LEU A 35 -12.33 6.37 -32.69
N GLN A 36 -11.16 6.89 -33.08
CA GLN A 36 -10.92 7.64 -34.33
C GLN A 36 -9.97 6.90 -35.30
N LEU A 37 -10.07 5.57 -35.37
CA LEU A 37 -9.32 4.73 -36.30
C LEU A 37 -9.64 5.02 -37.79
N ASN A 38 -9.06 6.08 -38.35
CA ASN A 38 -8.57 6.11 -39.73
C ASN A 38 -7.65 7.33 -39.99
N SER A 39 -6.34 7.21 -39.77
CA SER A 39 -5.30 7.73 -40.68
C SER A 39 -3.88 7.54 -40.10
N ARG A 40 -2.92 7.31 -41.00
CA ARG A 40 -1.57 6.77 -40.74
C ARG A 40 -0.67 7.74 -39.96
N HIS A 41 0.15 7.13 -39.11
CA HIS A 41 0.87 7.72 -37.98
C HIS A 41 2.04 8.63 -38.33
N THR A 42 1.91 9.88 -37.90
CA THR A 42 2.94 10.54 -37.07
C THR A 42 2.28 10.81 -35.72
N PRO A 43 2.95 10.66 -34.56
CA PRO A 43 2.37 11.08 -33.30
C PRO A 43 2.08 12.57 -33.40
N ASP A 44 0.81 12.91 -33.54
CA ASP A 44 0.36 14.28 -33.69
C ASP A 44 0.78 15.04 -32.43
N TYR A 45 1.49 16.16 -32.57
CA TYR A 45 1.99 16.97 -31.43
C TYR A 45 0.88 17.30 -30.41
N ARG A 46 -0.38 17.23 -30.85
CA ARG A 46 -1.58 17.33 -30.03
C ARG A 46 -1.67 16.28 -28.93
N GLU A 47 -1.36 15.00 -29.20
CA GLU A 47 -1.44 13.93 -28.20
C GLU A 47 -0.41 14.14 -27.08
N LEU A 48 0.82 14.52 -27.46
CA LEU A 48 1.86 14.88 -26.50
C LEU A 48 1.47 16.10 -25.67
N GLY A 49 0.80 17.08 -26.27
CA GLY A 49 0.24 18.24 -25.57
C GLY A 49 -0.83 17.85 -24.54
N VAL A 50 -1.77 16.98 -24.90
CA VAL A 50 -2.83 16.49 -24.00
C VAL A 50 -2.21 15.75 -22.82
N LEU A 51 -1.28 14.83 -23.07
CA LEU A 51 -0.53 14.11 -22.04
C LEU A 51 0.23 15.08 -21.12
N GLY A 52 0.87 16.10 -21.70
CA GLY A 52 1.55 17.15 -20.95
C GLY A 52 0.63 17.88 -19.99
N ILE A 53 -0.59 18.24 -20.41
CA ILE A 53 -1.58 18.88 -19.53
C ILE A 53 -2.06 17.93 -18.43
N HIS A 54 -2.32 16.66 -18.72
CA HIS A 54 -2.67 15.69 -17.67
C HIS A 54 -1.54 15.52 -16.66
N LEU A 55 -0.29 15.45 -17.11
CA LEU A 55 0.86 15.37 -16.21
C LEU A 55 0.97 16.62 -15.31
N LEU A 56 0.74 17.81 -15.86
CA LEU A 56 0.68 19.05 -15.07
C LEU A 56 -0.45 19.00 -14.04
N ALA A 57 -1.62 18.47 -14.39
CA ALA A 57 -2.74 18.29 -13.48
C ALA A 57 -2.37 17.35 -12.31
N VAL A 58 -1.68 16.22 -12.59
CA VAL A 58 -1.18 15.30 -11.56
C VAL A 58 -0.16 16.00 -10.65
N ILE A 59 0.85 16.66 -11.22
CA ILE A 59 1.90 17.35 -10.45
C ILE A 59 1.28 18.40 -9.54
N TYR A 60 0.33 19.20 -10.08
CA TYR A 60 -0.35 20.23 -9.32
C TYR A 60 -1.20 19.66 -8.17
N ALA A 61 -1.94 18.57 -8.42
CA ALA A 61 -2.72 17.86 -7.40
C ALA A 61 -1.84 17.38 -6.24
N LEU A 62 -0.72 16.71 -6.56
CA LEU A 62 0.21 16.22 -5.56
C LEU A 62 0.87 17.39 -4.81
N HIS A 63 1.34 18.41 -5.52
CA HIS A 63 1.88 19.62 -4.90
C HIS A 63 0.90 20.23 -3.88
N ARG A 64 -0.38 20.38 -4.24
CA ARG A 64 -1.41 20.92 -3.33
C ARG A 64 -1.56 20.09 -2.05
N VAL A 65 -1.56 18.77 -2.18
CA VAL A 65 -1.72 17.86 -1.04
C VAL A 65 -0.47 17.87 -0.15
N TYR A 66 0.71 17.68 -0.75
CA TYR A 66 1.93 17.39 0.01
C TYR A 66 2.61 18.64 0.57
N THR A 67 2.50 19.80 -0.09
CA THR A 67 3.16 21.04 0.35
C THR A 67 2.44 21.73 1.51
N PHE A 68 1.11 21.66 1.58
CA PHE A 68 0.35 22.44 2.57
C PHE A 68 0.00 21.67 3.85
N HIS A 69 0.21 20.34 3.88
CA HIS A 69 -0.21 19.53 5.02
C HIS A 69 0.86 19.45 6.13
N PRO A 70 0.56 19.86 7.38
CA PRO A 70 1.55 19.91 8.45
C PRO A 70 2.25 18.59 8.75
N ARG A 71 1.58 17.44 8.53
CA ARG A 71 2.15 16.11 8.79
C ARG A 71 3.47 15.84 8.06
N LEU A 72 3.67 16.45 6.89
CA LEU A 72 4.80 16.18 6.01
C LEU A 72 5.97 17.15 6.24
N ILE A 73 5.72 18.30 6.86
CA ILE A 73 6.72 19.33 7.14
C ILE A 73 6.97 19.34 8.65
N ALA A 74 7.96 18.57 9.10
CA ALA A 74 8.24 18.39 10.52
C ALA A 74 8.45 19.73 11.28
N PRO A 75 9.22 20.71 10.77
CA PRO A 75 9.37 22.00 11.45
C PRO A 75 8.05 22.77 11.59
N TYR A 76 7.22 22.76 10.55
CA TYR A 76 5.91 23.42 10.57
C TYR A 76 4.94 22.73 11.53
N ARG A 77 4.98 21.40 11.59
CA ARG A 77 4.23 20.61 12.57
C ARG A 77 4.62 20.94 14.00
N GLU A 78 5.92 21.00 14.28
CA GLU A 78 6.46 21.32 15.61
C GLU A 78 6.09 22.74 16.00
N TRP A 79 6.29 23.70 15.09
CA TRP A 79 5.85 25.08 15.29
C TRP A 79 4.35 25.17 15.58
N LEU A 80 3.49 24.52 14.78
CA LEU A 80 2.05 24.50 15.01
C LEU A 80 1.70 23.92 16.39
N ALA A 81 2.40 22.87 16.83
CA ALA A 81 2.17 22.23 18.13
C ALA A 81 2.55 23.12 19.33
N HIS A 82 3.44 24.10 19.14
CA HIS A 82 3.85 25.05 20.18
C HIS A 82 3.09 26.38 20.16
N THR A 83 2.22 26.60 19.17
CA THR A 83 1.39 27.80 19.07
C THR A 83 -0.02 27.57 19.60
N PRO A 84 -0.79 28.61 19.97
CA PRO A 84 -2.21 28.48 20.31
C PRO A 84 -3.09 28.27 19.06
N TRP A 85 -2.60 27.54 18.07
CA TRP A 85 -3.33 27.19 16.86
C TRP A 85 -4.38 26.13 17.17
N THR A 86 -5.52 26.21 16.49
CA THR A 86 -6.63 25.26 16.58
C THR A 86 -7.18 25.03 15.18
N PHE A 87 -7.78 23.88 14.90
CA PHE A 87 -8.32 23.55 13.57
C PHE A 87 -9.34 24.56 13.01
N ARG A 88 -9.96 25.38 13.87
CA ARG A 88 -10.88 26.46 13.47
C ARG A 88 -10.18 27.68 12.84
N LYS A 89 -8.86 27.81 13.02
CA LYS A 89 -8.05 28.88 12.44
C LYS A 89 -7.48 28.42 11.11
N PRO A 90 -7.34 29.31 10.11
CA PRO A 90 -6.69 28.96 8.86
C PRO A 90 -5.26 28.47 9.11
N LEU A 91 -4.79 27.55 8.25
CA LEU A 91 -3.40 27.11 8.25
C LEU A 91 -2.51 28.24 7.75
N PRO A 92 -1.45 28.65 8.47
CA PRO A 92 -0.58 29.75 8.05
C PRO A 92 0.10 29.58 6.70
N LEU A 93 0.46 28.33 6.32
CA LEU A 93 1.01 28.05 4.99
C LEU A 93 -0.06 28.02 3.87
N GLY A 94 -1.34 28.11 4.22
CA GLY A 94 -2.45 27.99 3.28
C GLY A 94 -3.27 26.72 3.49
N PRO A 95 -4.50 26.70 2.96
CA PRO A 95 -5.41 25.56 3.12
C PRO A 95 -5.00 24.38 2.24
N VAL A 96 -5.13 23.17 2.78
CA VAL A 96 -4.97 21.91 2.02
C VAL A 96 -6.14 21.71 1.05
N HIS A 97 -7.34 22.18 1.40
CA HIS A 97 -8.52 22.11 0.55
C HIS A 97 -8.43 23.05 -0.65
N LEU A 98 -9.29 22.81 -1.64
CA LEU A 98 -9.32 23.60 -2.86
C LEU A 98 -9.87 25.01 -2.60
N ILE A 99 -9.25 26.00 -3.22
CA ILE A 99 -9.59 27.43 -3.17
C ILE A 99 -9.92 27.95 -4.57
N TRP A 100 -10.47 29.16 -4.67
CA TRP A 100 -10.88 29.74 -5.94
C TRP A 100 -9.71 29.91 -6.94
N GLN A 101 -8.47 30.11 -6.44
CA GLN A 101 -7.26 30.17 -7.27
C GLN A 101 -7.00 28.86 -8.02
N ASP A 102 -7.33 27.72 -7.44
CA ASP A 102 -7.20 26.42 -8.11
C ASP A 102 -8.17 26.36 -9.32
N GLY A 103 -9.32 27.04 -9.23
CA GLY A 103 -10.27 27.20 -10.34
C GLY A 103 -9.68 27.92 -11.56
N LEU A 104 -8.80 28.92 -11.35
CA LEU A 104 -8.09 29.57 -12.45
C LEU A 104 -7.10 28.63 -13.13
N VAL A 105 -6.40 27.79 -12.36
CA VAL A 105 -5.49 26.77 -12.90
C VAL A 105 -6.26 25.76 -13.75
N PHE A 106 -7.44 25.32 -13.29
CA PHE A 106 -8.29 24.42 -14.08
C PHE A 106 -8.83 25.08 -15.34
N ALA A 107 -9.24 26.34 -15.27
CA ALA A 107 -9.68 27.08 -16.45
C ALA A 107 -8.56 27.15 -17.51
N ALA A 108 -7.32 27.41 -17.10
CA ALA A 108 -6.17 27.41 -18.00
C ALA A 108 -5.88 26.03 -18.61
N MET A 109 -5.93 24.96 -17.82
CA MET A 109 -5.75 23.59 -18.31
C MET A 109 -6.86 23.15 -19.27
N ALA A 110 -8.12 23.46 -18.93
CA ALA A 110 -9.29 23.17 -19.76
C ALA A 110 -9.23 23.93 -21.08
N TRP A 111 -8.83 25.21 -21.05
CA TRP A 111 -8.58 26.02 -22.23
C TRP A 111 -7.48 25.41 -23.10
N GLY A 112 -6.34 25.03 -22.51
CA GLY A 112 -5.27 24.35 -23.25
C GLY A 112 -5.73 23.05 -23.92
N LEU A 113 -6.50 22.22 -23.21
CA LEU A 113 -7.07 20.99 -23.77
C LEU A 113 -8.05 21.26 -24.91
N TYR A 114 -8.89 22.29 -24.79
CA TYR A 114 -9.80 22.70 -25.86
C TYR A 114 -9.05 23.02 -27.16
N PHE A 115 -7.94 23.78 -27.08
CA PHE A 115 -7.11 24.10 -28.25
C PHE A 115 -6.35 22.91 -28.83
N LEU A 116 -6.05 21.91 -28.01
CA LEU A 116 -5.43 20.66 -28.45
C LEU A 116 -6.44 19.63 -28.97
N GLY A 117 -7.74 19.95 -28.97
CA GLY A 117 -8.82 19.03 -29.37
C GLY A 117 -9.14 17.96 -28.31
N GLY A 118 -8.59 18.08 -27.11
CA GLY A 118 -8.88 17.20 -25.98
C GLY A 118 -10.16 17.58 -25.24
N ASN A 119 -10.68 16.66 -24.42
CA ASN A 119 -11.83 16.94 -23.58
C ASN A 119 -11.43 17.89 -22.41
N PRO A 120 -11.97 19.11 -22.32
CA PRO A 120 -11.58 20.09 -21.29
C PRO A 120 -11.84 19.60 -19.85
N PHE A 121 -12.80 18.70 -19.65
CA PHE A 121 -13.10 18.13 -18.32
C PHE A 121 -12.09 17.09 -17.85
N SER A 122 -11.30 16.53 -18.77
CA SER A 122 -10.38 15.43 -18.45
C SER A 122 -9.26 15.87 -17.50
N ALA A 123 -8.69 17.07 -17.65
CA ALA A 123 -7.70 17.61 -16.72
C ALA A 123 -8.26 17.76 -15.30
N PHE A 124 -9.49 18.26 -15.18
CA PHE A 124 -10.15 18.40 -13.88
C PHE A 124 -10.40 17.05 -13.21
N ALA A 125 -10.88 16.05 -13.97
CA ALA A 125 -11.08 14.71 -13.45
C ALA A 125 -9.76 14.06 -13.00
N VAL A 126 -8.70 14.13 -13.83
CA VAL A 126 -7.36 13.62 -13.50
C VAL A 126 -6.81 14.30 -12.24
N PHE A 127 -6.87 15.64 -12.20
CA PHE A 127 -6.47 16.40 -11.01
C PHE A 127 -7.21 15.92 -9.77
N LEU A 128 -8.54 15.85 -9.83
CA LEU A 128 -9.35 15.59 -8.65
C LEU A 128 -9.18 14.16 -8.14
N ILE A 129 -9.07 13.18 -9.03
CA ILE A 129 -8.74 11.79 -8.65
C ILE A 129 -7.37 11.76 -7.96
N CYS A 130 -6.33 12.35 -8.54
CA CYS A 130 -4.99 12.38 -7.94
C CYS A 130 -4.95 13.14 -6.61
N TYR A 131 -5.68 14.25 -6.50
CA TYR A 131 -5.83 15.03 -5.28
C TYR A 131 -6.50 14.17 -4.19
N LEU A 132 -7.61 13.51 -4.51
CA LEU A 132 -8.34 12.66 -3.56
C LEU A 132 -7.49 11.47 -3.09
N LEU A 133 -6.70 10.86 -3.97
CA LEU A 133 -5.74 9.83 -3.56
C LEU A 133 -4.64 10.38 -2.66
N GLY A 134 -4.10 11.56 -2.98
CA GLY A 134 -3.15 12.24 -2.11
C GLY A 134 -3.73 12.53 -0.73
N VAL A 135 -4.96 13.02 -0.66
CA VAL A 135 -5.65 13.25 0.63
C VAL A 135 -5.92 11.94 1.35
N ALA A 136 -6.36 10.89 0.66
CA ALA A 136 -6.54 9.57 1.25
C ALA A 136 -5.22 9.06 1.87
N HIS A 137 -4.09 9.30 1.21
CA HIS A 137 -2.76 9.01 1.77
C HIS A 137 -2.51 9.76 3.07
N LEU A 138 -2.73 11.08 3.07
CA LEU A 138 -2.57 11.93 4.24
C LEU A 138 -3.46 11.48 5.42
N LEU A 139 -4.71 11.14 5.15
CA LEU A 139 -5.65 10.67 6.17
C LEU A 139 -5.23 9.32 6.74
N ALA A 140 -4.71 8.43 5.90
CA ALA A 140 -4.21 7.12 6.32
C ALA A 140 -2.99 7.23 7.25
N VAL A 141 -2.19 8.29 7.12
CA VAL A 141 -1.02 8.54 7.99
C VAL A 141 -1.32 9.43 9.20
N SER A 142 -2.52 10.00 9.27
CA SER A 142 -2.98 10.95 10.30
C SER A 142 -4.07 10.36 11.20
N ASP A 143 -4.14 9.02 11.30
CA ASP A 143 -5.11 8.25 12.09
C ASP A 143 -6.59 8.46 11.72
N ALA A 144 -6.88 8.93 10.49
CA ALA A 144 -8.23 9.04 9.93
C ALA A 144 -8.47 7.92 8.91
N GLU A 145 -8.11 6.68 9.28
CA GLU A 145 -8.05 5.51 8.38
C GLU A 145 -9.41 5.21 7.71
N SER A 146 -10.53 5.40 8.42
CA SER A 146 -11.86 5.16 7.86
C SER A 146 -12.16 6.05 6.64
N PHE A 147 -11.77 7.33 6.69
CA PHE A 147 -11.92 8.25 5.56
C PHE A 147 -10.97 7.87 4.42
N ALA A 148 -9.75 7.43 4.75
CA ALA A 148 -8.80 6.96 3.74
C ALA A 148 -9.33 5.73 2.98
N TYR A 149 -9.97 4.77 3.67
CA TYR A 149 -10.63 3.64 3.02
C TYR A 149 -11.81 4.09 2.17
N ALA A 150 -12.68 4.97 2.69
CA ALA A 150 -13.81 5.49 1.93
C ALA A 150 -13.37 6.16 0.62
N LEU A 151 -12.32 7.00 0.68
CA LEU A 151 -11.74 7.62 -0.51
C LEU A 151 -11.05 6.61 -1.44
N GLY A 152 -10.37 5.61 -0.89
CA GLY A 152 -9.73 4.56 -1.67
C GLY A 152 -10.74 3.73 -2.48
N PHE A 153 -11.82 3.27 -1.82
CA PHE A 153 -12.90 2.54 -2.49
C PHE A 153 -13.66 3.44 -3.47
N GLY A 154 -13.92 4.68 -3.07
CA GLY A 154 -14.47 5.70 -3.95
C GLY A 154 -13.65 5.94 -5.21
N GLY A 155 -12.32 6.00 -5.08
CA GLY A 155 -11.41 6.16 -6.22
C GLY A 155 -11.51 4.99 -7.20
N ALA A 156 -11.57 3.74 -6.72
CA ALA A 156 -11.80 2.61 -7.61
C ALA A 156 -13.18 2.67 -8.29
N LEU A 157 -14.21 3.12 -7.56
CA LEU A 157 -15.55 3.35 -8.10
C LEU A 157 -15.55 4.45 -9.18
N THR A 158 -14.72 5.50 -9.06
CA THR A 158 -14.58 6.53 -10.11
C THR A 158 -14.04 5.95 -11.40
N LEU A 159 -13.05 5.04 -11.33
CA LEU A 159 -12.57 4.33 -12.51
C LEU A 159 -13.67 3.45 -13.10
N TRP A 160 -14.43 2.72 -12.27
CA TRP A 160 -15.49 1.87 -12.78
C TRP A 160 -16.63 2.67 -13.44
N LEU A 161 -17.03 3.82 -12.88
CA LEU A 161 -18.12 4.67 -13.39
C LEU A 161 -17.69 5.76 -14.39
N ALA A 162 -16.43 5.77 -14.83
CA ALA A 162 -15.91 6.74 -15.80
C ALA A 162 -16.57 6.72 -17.21
N GLY A 163 -17.60 5.89 -17.42
CA GLY A 163 -18.36 5.84 -18.68
C GLY A 163 -19.32 7.02 -18.87
N GLY A 164 -19.73 7.68 -17.78
CA GLY A 164 -20.64 8.84 -17.82
C GLY A 164 -20.00 10.07 -17.16
N PRO A 165 -19.92 11.24 -17.85
CA PRO A 165 -19.31 12.43 -17.26
C PRO A 165 -20.10 12.96 -16.05
N ALA A 166 -21.43 12.87 -16.07
CA ALA A 166 -22.28 13.33 -14.98
C ALA A 166 -22.16 12.45 -13.72
N SER A 167 -22.17 11.12 -13.88
CA SER A 167 -21.99 10.19 -12.77
C SER A 167 -20.60 10.30 -12.15
N LEU A 168 -19.57 10.47 -12.99
CA LEU A 168 -18.20 10.70 -12.54
C LEU A 168 -18.09 12.00 -11.74
N LEU A 169 -18.64 13.11 -12.24
CA LEU A 169 -18.62 14.39 -11.56
C LEU A 169 -19.34 14.34 -10.21
N LEU A 170 -20.54 13.77 -10.17
CA LEU A 170 -21.31 13.60 -8.94
C LEU A 170 -20.52 12.80 -7.90
N LEU A 171 -19.93 11.68 -8.31
CA LEU A 171 -19.11 10.85 -7.41
C LEU A 171 -17.88 11.60 -6.92
N LEU A 172 -17.16 12.31 -7.79
CA LEU A 172 -15.99 13.10 -7.40
C LEU A 172 -16.34 14.21 -6.42
N LEU A 173 -17.49 14.88 -6.57
CA LEU A 173 -17.99 15.87 -5.61
C LEU A 173 -18.30 15.24 -4.25
N LEU A 174 -18.95 14.07 -4.24
CA LEU A 174 -19.22 13.33 -3.00
C LEU A 174 -17.92 12.91 -2.31
N LEU A 175 -16.93 12.40 -3.05
CA LEU A 175 -15.63 12.04 -2.50
C LEU A 175 -14.85 13.26 -2.02
N TYR A 176 -14.96 14.40 -2.69
CA TYR A 176 -14.39 15.65 -2.20
C TYR A 176 -14.99 16.06 -0.85
N LEU A 177 -16.30 15.93 -0.68
CA LEU A 177 -16.96 16.19 0.60
C LEU A 177 -16.44 15.26 1.70
N VAL A 178 -16.31 13.95 1.41
CA VAL A 178 -15.72 12.97 2.33
C VAL A 178 -14.27 13.33 2.69
N ALA A 179 -13.47 13.74 1.71
CA ALA A 179 -12.09 14.17 1.91
C ALA A 179 -12.01 15.42 2.79
N TRP A 180 -12.87 16.41 2.54
CA TRP A 180 -12.93 17.65 3.32
C TRP A 180 -13.31 17.36 4.79
N LEU A 181 -14.35 16.55 5.03
CA LEU A 181 -14.74 16.13 6.38
C LEU A 181 -13.61 15.35 7.08
N GLY A 182 -12.95 14.45 6.35
CA GLY A 182 -11.80 13.69 6.83
C GLY A 182 -10.63 14.59 7.24
N LEU A 183 -10.31 15.60 6.43
CA LEU A 183 -9.27 16.59 6.72
C LEU A 183 -9.61 17.42 7.97
N GLN A 184 -10.84 17.91 8.08
CA GLN A 184 -11.29 18.66 9.25
C GLN A 184 -11.18 17.83 10.53
N ARG A 185 -11.66 16.57 10.49
CA ARG A 185 -11.57 15.66 11.63
C ARG A 185 -10.13 15.33 12.00
N SER A 186 -9.28 15.09 11.00
CA SER A 186 -7.86 14.83 11.19
C SER A 186 -7.16 16.01 11.87
N LEU A 187 -7.41 17.24 11.40
CA LEU A 187 -6.83 18.46 11.97
C LEU A 187 -7.37 18.78 13.37
N ALA A 188 -8.62 18.41 13.67
CA ALA A 188 -9.20 18.60 15.00
C ALA A 188 -8.53 17.78 16.10
N VAL A 189 -7.87 16.66 15.75
CA VAL A 189 -7.13 15.78 16.67
C VAL A 189 -5.65 16.17 16.76
N PHE A 190 -5.24 17.24 16.07
CA PHE A 190 -3.86 17.75 16.15
C PHE A 190 -3.51 18.21 17.58
N PRO A 191 -2.30 17.89 18.11
CA PRO A 191 -1.17 17.24 17.45
C PRO A 191 -1.36 15.72 17.29
N TRP A 192 -1.13 15.22 16.07
CA TRP A 192 -1.22 13.77 15.79
C TRP A 192 -0.14 13.01 16.54
N ARG A 193 -0.49 12.50 17.72
CA ARG A 193 0.34 11.53 18.43
C ARG A 193 0.53 10.33 17.53
N SER A 194 1.76 9.89 17.35
CA SER A 194 1.97 8.63 16.64
C SER A 194 1.18 7.53 17.37
N ARG A 195 0.60 6.57 16.65
CA ARG A 195 -0.05 5.41 17.27
C ARG A 195 0.86 4.73 18.30
N ILE A 196 2.16 4.79 18.06
CA ILE A 196 3.22 4.36 18.97
C ILE A 196 3.18 5.16 20.27
N GLU A 197 3.19 6.50 20.21
CA GLU A 197 3.03 7.33 21.41
C GLU A 197 1.72 7.08 22.17
N ARG A 198 0.62 6.73 21.47
CA ARG A 198 -0.65 6.38 22.15
C ARG A 198 -0.57 5.02 22.85
N GLU A 199 0.00 4.02 22.19
CA GLU A 199 0.20 2.69 22.75
C GLU A 199 1.30 2.71 23.84
N GLN A 200 2.22 3.67 23.80
CA GLN A 200 3.32 3.89 24.75
C GLN A 200 3.04 4.94 25.84
N ASN A 201 1.77 5.16 26.22
CA ASN A 201 1.49 5.82 27.50
C ASN A 201 1.95 4.98 28.72
N GLU A 202 2.49 3.77 28.50
CA GLU A 202 3.41 3.12 29.43
C GLU A 202 4.85 3.61 29.18
N PRO A 203 5.64 3.96 30.22
CA PRO A 203 6.98 4.55 30.10
C PRO A 203 8.00 3.56 29.50
N LEU A 204 7.87 3.27 28.22
CA LEU A 204 8.83 2.51 27.44
C LEU A 204 9.87 3.49 26.90
N ILE A 205 11.05 3.42 27.48
CA ILE A 205 12.26 4.13 27.04
C ILE A 205 12.39 3.98 25.52
N VAL A 206 12.14 5.07 24.79
CA VAL A 206 12.33 5.12 23.33
C VAL A 206 13.82 5.09 23.08
N LEU A 207 14.38 3.87 23.04
CA LEU A 207 15.77 3.68 22.68
C LEU A 207 15.94 4.00 21.20
N ASP A 208 16.86 4.91 20.92
CA ASP A 208 17.31 5.23 19.58
C ASP A 208 17.55 3.92 18.79
N PRO A 209 16.88 3.71 17.64
CA PRO A 209 17.03 2.49 16.85
C PRO A 209 18.48 2.23 16.46
N GLN A 210 19.32 3.27 16.34
CA GLN A 210 20.76 3.11 16.11
C GLN A 210 21.48 2.54 17.33
N LYS A 211 21.15 2.99 18.55
CA LYS A 211 21.69 2.40 19.79
C LYS A 211 21.19 0.97 20.03
N SER A 212 19.99 0.63 19.55
CA SER A 212 19.46 -0.75 19.70
C SER A 212 20.22 -1.79 18.86
N LYS A 213 20.87 -1.38 17.74
CA LYS A 213 21.71 -2.29 16.95
C LYS A 213 22.94 -2.75 17.73
N SER A 214 23.50 -1.87 18.57
CA SER A 214 24.59 -2.18 19.48
C SER A 214 24.14 -3.10 20.61
N ALA A 215 22.92 -2.89 21.13
CA ALA A 215 22.32 -3.72 22.18
C ALA A 215 21.97 -5.16 21.75
N ARG A 216 21.92 -5.45 20.43
CA ARG A 216 21.68 -6.81 19.91
C ARG A 216 22.89 -7.75 19.98
N LYS A 217 24.08 -7.27 20.35
CA LYS A 217 25.28 -8.11 20.44
C LYS A 217 25.52 -8.75 21.81
N ILE A 218 24.62 -8.57 22.79
CA ILE A 218 24.89 -9.01 24.17
C ILE A 218 24.85 -10.55 24.31
N GLY A 219 24.44 -11.26 23.26
CA GLY A 219 24.41 -12.71 23.26
C GLY A 219 23.38 -13.26 24.26
N TRP A 220 23.16 -14.56 24.20
CA TRP A 220 22.31 -15.22 25.19
C TRP A 220 23.07 -15.35 26.53
N PRO A 221 22.43 -15.13 27.70
CA PRO A 221 21.00 -14.93 27.96
C PRO A 221 20.51 -13.47 27.96
N PHE A 222 21.41 -12.49 27.91
CA PHE A 222 21.08 -11.08 28.07
C PHE A 222 20.22 -10.49 26.94
N GLU A 223 20.11 -11.19 25.81
CA GLU A 223 19.18 -10.83 24.74
C GLU A 223 17.70 -10.86 25.20
N GLU A 224 17.34 -11.66 26.21
CA GLU A 224 15.98 -11.63 26.80
C GLU A 224 15.70 -10.33 27.58
N LEU A 225 16.73 -9.67 28.08
CA LEU A 225 16.64 -8.35 28.73
C LEU A 225 16.64 -7.21 27.70
N SER A 226 16.91 -7.50 26.42
CA SER A 226 16.88 -6.47 25.39
C SER A 226 15.45 -5.94 25.21
N PRO A 227 15.28 -4.63 25.01
CA PRO A 227 13.97 -4.05 24.82
C PRO A 227 13.32 -4.71 23.61
N ARG A 228 12.17 -5.34 23.83
CA ARG A 228 11.42 -5.96 22.76
C ARG A 228 10.96 -4.87 21.81
N ILE A 229 11.59 -4.79 20.65
CA ILE A 229 11.10 -3.94 19.56
C ILE A 229 9.76 -4.54 19.15
N ALA A 230 8.67 -3.92 19.61
CA ALA A 230 7.34 -4.27 19.15
C ALA A 230 7.33 -4.12 17.62
N MET A 231 7.36 -5.24 16.90
CA MET A 231 7.17 -5.17 15.47
C MET A 231 5.73 -4.77 15.25
N ARG A 232 5.55 -3.69 14.50
CA ARG A 232 4.24 -3.15 14.19
C ARG A 232 3.44 -4.20 13.39
N SER A 233 2.56 -4.94 14.05
CA SER A 233 1.62 -5.82 13.38
C SER A 233 0.57 -4.96 12.66
N ILE A 234 0.17 -5.38 11.47
CA ILE A 234 -0.98 -4.81 10.78
C ILE A 234 -2.21 -5.40 11.46
N SER A 235 -3.21 -4.57 11.78
CA SER A 235 -4.43 -5.10 12.39
C SER A 235 -5.15 -5.99 11.38
N ASN A 236 -5.85 -7.04 11.82
CA ASN A 236 -6.60 -7.88 10.88
C ASN A 236 -7.66 -7.07 10.11
N ARG A 237 -8.24 -6.04 10.74
CA ARG A 237 -9.17 -5.10 10.07
C ARG A 237 -8.46 -4.34 8.95
N ASP A 238 -7.26 -3.83 9.21
CA ASP A 238 -6.48 -3.08 8.20
C ASP A 238 -6.07 -4.01 7.05
N ALA A 239 -5.67 -5.25 7.37
CA ALA A 239 -5.28 -6.26 6.40
C ALA A 239 -6.43 -6.59 5.45
N VAL A 240 -7.64 -6.81 5.99
CA VAL A 240 -8.87 -7.04 5.21
C VAL A 240 -9.24 -5.79 4.39
N GLY A 241 -9.18 -4.60 5.00
CA GLY A 241 -9.48 -3.35 4.32
C GLY A 241 -8.54 -3.08 3.14
N ILE A 242 -7.24 -3.27 3.33
CA ILE A 242 -6.23 -3.11 2.28
C ILE A 242 -6.39 -4.16 1.19
N SER A 243 -6.63 -5.43 1.55
CA SER A 243 -6.82 -6.49 0.55
C SER A 243 -8.05 -6.27 -0.31
N LEU A 244 -9.17 -5.88 0.31
CA LEU A 244 -10.40 -5.55 -0.42
C LEU A 244 -10.17 -4.34 -1.31
N LEU A 245 -9.50 -3.30 -0.81
CA LEU A 245 -9.17 -2.12 -1.59
C LEU A 245 -8.36 -2.48 -2.83
N ILE A 246 -7.27 -3.24 -2.68
CA ILE A 246 -6.46 -3.69 -3.83
C ILE A 246 -7.30 -4.53 -4.79
N GLY A 247 -8.12 -5.47 -4.29
CA GLY A 247 -9.03 -6.26 -5.12
C GLY A 247 -9.98 -5.40 -5.94
N VAL A 248 -10.64 -4.40 -5.34
CA VAL A 248 -11.58 -3.52 -6.05
C VAL A 248 -10.84 -2.65 -7.08
N TRP A 249 -9.63 -2.17 -6.79
CA TRP A 249 -8.80 -1.48 -7.78
C TRP A 249 -8.40 -2.39 -8.94
N THR A 250 -8.01 -3.63 -8.66
CA THR A 250 -7.75 -4.64 -9.70
C THR A 250 -8.99 -4.88 -10.55
N PHE A 251 -10.16 -5.05 -9.94
CA PHE A 251 -11.43 -5.21 -10.65
C PHE A 251 -11.70 -4.02 -11.60
N ALA A 252 -11.68 -2.80 -11.07
CA ALA A 252 -11.98 -1.59 -11.84
C ALA A 252 -10.98 -1.38 -12.99
N LEU A 253 -9.70 -1.66 -12.75
CA LEU A 253 -8.66 -1.58 -13.78
C LEU A 253 -8.85 -2.64 -14.86
N MET A 254 -9.14 -3.89 -14.48
CA MET A 254 -9.33 -4.99 -15.43
C MET A 254 -10.59 -4.80 -16.28
N ASP A 255 -11.68 -4.26 -15.72
CA ASP A 255 -12.90 -3.90 -16.47
C ASP A 255 -12.64 -2.80 -17.52
N ARG A 256 -11.79 -1.83 -17.18
CA ARG A 256 -11.38 -0.77 -18.11
C ARG A 256 -10.45 -1.29 -19.18
N LEU A 257 -9.45 -2.06 -18.79
CA LEU A 257 -8.51 -2.68 -19.73
C LEU A 257 -9.23 -3.63 -20.68
N SER A 258 -10.15 -4.48 -20.21
CA SER A 258 -10.88 -5.41 -21.09
C SER A 258 -11.65 -4.68 -22.19
N SER A 259 -12.23 -3.51 -21.86
CA SER A 259 -12.93 -2.69 -22.83
C SER A 259 -11.98 -2.11 -23.89
N TYR A 260 -10.73 -1.86 -23.54
CA TYR A 260 -9.68 -1.40 -24.45
C TYR A 260 -9.11 -2.54 -25.31
N TYR A 261 -8.79 -3.69 -24.71
CA TYR A 261 -8.29 -4.85 -25.44
C TYR A 261 -9.32 -5.40 -26.44
N PHE A 262 -10.61 -5.35 -26.08
CA PHE A 262 -11.69 -5.69 -27.01
C PHE A 262 -11.67 -4.82 -28.27
N LEU A 263 -11.32 -3.53 -28.16
CA LEU A 263 -11.21 -2.64 -29.32
C LEU A 263 -9.94 -2.86 -30.16
N LEU A 264 -8.89 -3.41 -29.56
CA LEU A 264 -7.63 -3.69 -30.27
C LEU A 264 -7.58 -5.09 -30.89
N GLU A 265 -8.66 -5.89 -30.77
CA GLU A 265 -8.72 -7.29 -31.23
C GLU A 265 -7.54 -8.16 -30.71
N LEU A 266 -6.95 -7.74 -29.59
CA LEU A 266 -5.86 -8.47 -28.94
C LEU A 266 -6.49 -9.59 -28.11
N GLU A 267 -6.65 -10.76 -28.71
CA GLU A 267 -7.14 -11.97 -28.03
C GLU A 267 -6.14 -12.56 -27.01
N ASP A 268 -4.94 -11.99 -26.91
CA ASP A 268 -3.88 -12.55 -26.08
C ASP A 268 -4.12 -12.33 -24.57
N ARG A 269 -4.74 -13.34 -23.95
CA ARG A 269 -5.02 -13.38 -22.52
C ARG A 269 -3.78 -13.40 -21.64
N SER A 270 -2.63 -13.78 -22.20
CA SER A 270 -1.38 -13.83 -21.44
C SER A 270 -1.01 -12.46 -20.85
N ALA A 271 -1.42 -11.38 -21.52
CA ALA A 271 -1.23 -9.99 -21.08
C ALA A 271 -1.86 -9.71 -19.69
N PHE A 272 -2.94 -10.41 -19.32
CA PHE A 272 -3.59 -10.27 -18.01
C PHE A 272 -3.01 -11.20 -16.94
N LEU A 273 -2.55 -12.39 -17.35
CA LEU A 273 -1.99 -13.38 -16.44
C LEU A 273 -0.62 -12.97 -15.90
N ALA A 274 0.21 -12.35 -16.74
CA ALA A 274 1.57 -11.97 -16.35
C ALA A 274 1.61 -10.96 -15.18
N PRO A 275 0.84 -9.85 -15.18
CA PRO A 275 0.80 -8.94 -14.03
C PRO A 275 0.28 -9.61 -12.76
N MET A 276 -0.77 -10.43 -12.86
CA MET A 276 -1.31 -11.16 -11.70
C MET A 276 -0.26 -12.12 -11.12
N ALA A 277 0.44 -12.86 -11.98
CA ALA A 277 1.53 -13.74 -11.58
C ALA A 277 2.68 -12.97 -10.92
N LEU A 278 3.08 -11.85 -11.51
CA LEU A 278 4.13 -10.99 -10.96
C LEU A 278 3.78 -10.49 -9.56
N VAL A 279 2.53 -10.03 -9.36
CA VAL A 279 2.04 -9.56 -8.06
C VAL A 279 2.01 -10.70 -7.04
N GLY A 280 1.43 -11.84 -7.40
CA GLY A 280 1.34 -13.02 -6.54
C GLY A 280 2.73 -13.53 -6.12
N LEU A 281 3.65 -13.68 -7.07
CA LEU A 281 5.03 -14.09 -6.82
C LEU A 281 5.78 -13.07 -5.95
N SER A 282 5.62 -11.77 -6.21
CA SER A 282 6.26 -10.71 -5.43
C SER A 282 5.84 -10.76 -3.97
N PHE A 283 4.54 -10.93 -3.68
CA PHE A 283 4.05 -11.07 -2.31
C PHE A 283 4.51 -12.37 -1.65
N GLY A 284 4.42 -13.50 -2.36
CA GLY A 284 4.84 -14.81 -1.85
C GLY A 284 6.34 -14.85 -1.53
N LEU A 285 7.18 -14.48 -2.49
CA LEU A 285 8.64 -14.47 -2.35
C LEU A 285 9.12 -13.40 -1.38
N GLY A 286 8.57 -12.19 -1.42
CA GLY A 286 8.93 -11.11 -0.49
C GLY A 286 8.66 -11.50 0.96
N ARG A 287 7.53 -12.18 1.21
CA ARG A 287 7.17 -12.69 2.53
C ARG A 287 8.10 -13.84 2.96
N LEU A 288 8.35 -14.79 2.07
CA LEU A 288 9.28 -15.90 2.31
C LEU A 288 10.69 -15.38 2.66
N PHE A 289 11.22 -14.47 1.86
CA PHE A 289 12.53 -13.86 2.08
C PHE A 289 12.62 -13.12 3.42
N ARG A 290 11.57 -12.38 3.79
CA ARG A 290 11.51 -11.71 5.09
C ARG A 290 11.51 -12.70 6.26
N TYR A 291 10.87 -13.86 6.14
CA TYR A 291 10.93 -14.88 7.18
C TYR A 291 12.30 -15.53 7.27
N LEU A 292 12.91 -15.88 6.12
CA LEU A 292 14.24 -16.50 6.09
C LEU A 292 15.34 -15.58 6.64
N THR A 293 15.17 -14.27 6.57
CA THR A 293 16.11 -13.29 7.13
C THR A 293 15.94 -13.06 8.64
N ILE A 294 14.73 -13.26 9.18
CA ILE A 294 14.44 -13.05 10.61
C ILE A 294 14.63 -14.33 11.42
N ALA A 295 14.17 -15.48 10.90
CA ALA A 295 14.23 -16.77 11.57
C ALA A 295 14.74 -17.84 10.61
N ARG A 296 15.92 -18.39 10.92
CA ARG A 296 16.44 -19.57 10.22
C ARG A 296 15.75 -20.81 10.80
N PRO A 297 15.17 -21.68 9.95
CA PRO A 297 14.61 -22.94 10.42
C PRO A 297 15.72 -23.79 11.08
N PRO A 298 15.40 -24.58 12.12
CA PRO A 298 16.39 -25.38 12.84
C PRO A 298 17.04 -26.47 11.97
N ILE A 299 16.31 -26.95 10.98
CA ILE A 299 16.78 -27.93 9.99
C ILE A 299 16.75 -27.25 8.62
N SER A 300 17.89 -27.27 7.93
CA SER A 300 18.01 -26.79 6.56
C SER A 300 17.09 -27.58 5.62
N VAL A 301 16.77 -27.01 4.45
CA VAL A 301 15.94 -27.70 3.45
C VAL A 301 16.52 -29.09 3.11
N PRO A 302 17.82 -29.25 2.80
CA PRO A 302 18.40 -30.58 2.58
C PRO A 302 18.30 -31.52 3.79
N GLY A 303 18.46 -31.00 5.01
CA GLY A 303 18.31 -31.81 6.23
C GLY A 303 16.89 -32.35 6.41
N ARG A 304 15.86 -31.63 5.95
CA ARG A 304 14.47 -32.09 5.97
C ARG A 304 14.22 -33.22 4.99
N PHE A 305 14.80 -33.13 3.79
CA PHE A 305 14.78 -34.23 2.82
C PHE A 305 15.48 -35.47 3.37
N ALA A 306 16.68 -35.32 3.96
CA ALA A 306 17.43 -36.44 4.52
C ALA A 306 16.73 -37.13 5.70
N THR A 307 16.00 -36.35 6.53
CA THR A 307 15.30 -36.87 7.71
C THR A 307 13.85 -37.27 7.45
N TRP A 308 13.35 -37.13 6.22
CA TRP A 308 11.94 -37.32 5.83
C TRP A 308 10.94 -36.46 6.65
N ARG A 309 11.42 -35.39 7.28
CA ARG A 309 10.62 -34.45 8.07
C ARG A 309 10.36 -33.17 7.27
N TRP A 310 9.50 -33.30 6.26
CA TRP A 310 9.16 -32.21 5.35
C TRP A 310 8.52 -31.02 6.10
N ILE A 311 7.56 -31.32 6.99
CA ILE A 311 6.86 -30.34 7.81
C ILE A 311 7.15 -30.61 9.28
N ILE A 312 7.66 -29.60 9.98
CA ILE A 312 7.83 -29.56 11.42
C ILE A 312 6.71 -28.69 11.99
N PRO A 313 5.73 -29.28 12.70
CA PRO A 313 4.67 -28.53 13.35
C PRO A 313 5.24 -27.39 14.20
N GLN A 314 4.53 -26.26 14.24
CA GLN A 314 4.92 -25.01 14.92
C GLN A 314 6.05 -24.21 14.23
N TYR A 315 7.14 -24.83 13.81
CA TYR A 315 8.25 -24.15 13.15
C TYR A 315 7.90 -23.69 11.72
N ASP A 316 7.10 -24.50 11.01
CA ASP A 316 6.78 -24.22 9.61
C ASP A 316 5.55 -23.35 9.39
N ARG A 317 4.96 -22.82 10.48
CA ARG A 317 3.84 -21.87 10.37
C ARG A 317 4.19 -20.64 9.54
N GLN A 318 5.46 -20.27 9.47
CA GLN A 318 5.94 -19.16 8.63
C GLN A 318 5.90 -19.46 7.12
N PHE A 319 5.92 -20.74 6.72
CA PHE A 319 5.84 -21.14 5.31
C PHE A 319 4.39 -21.28 4.81
N ALA A 320 3.42 -21.41 5.71
CA ALA A 320 2.02 -21.58 5.33
C ALA A 320 1.48 -20.42 4.46
N PRO A 321 1.70 -19.12 4.78
CA PRO A 321 1.16 -18.04 3.96
C PRO A 321 1.78 -17.99 2.54
N PRO A 322 3.12 -18.04 2.35
CA PRO A 322 3.70 -18.13 1.01
C PRO A 322 3.21 -19.33 0.19
N LEU A 323 3.04 -20.50 0.81
CA LEU A 323 2.53 -21.71 0.13
C LEU A 323 1.07 -21.55 -0.28
N LEU A 324 0.23 -20.97 0.58
CA LEU A 324 -1.17 -20.66 0.24
C LEU A 324 -1.27 -19.61 -0.88
N ILE A 325 -0.42 -18.57 -0.85
CA ILE A 325 -0.34 -17.59 -1.95
C ILE A 325 0.04 -18.27 -3.25
N LEU A 326 1.04 -19.17 -3.24
CA LEU A 326 1.46 -19.92 -4.42
C LEU A 326 0.35 -20.84 -4.93
N ALA A 327 -0.36 -21.53 -4.03
CA ALA A 327 -1.49 -22.40 -4.40
C ALA A 327 -2.62 -21.60 -5.05
N ILE A 328 -3.00 -20.44 -4.49
CA ILE A 328 -4.00 -19.54 -5.07
C ILE A 328 -3.54 -19.05 -6.44
N LEU A 329 -2.27 -18.67 -6.57
CA LEU A 329 -1.73 -18.22 -7.85
C LEU A 329 -1.79 -19.31 -8.91
N ILE A 330 -1.32 -20.53 -8.61
CA ILE A 330 -1.37 -21.67 -9.54
C ILE A 330 -2.81 -21.98 -9.93
N ALA A 331 -3.72 -22.06 -8.95
CA ALA A 331 -5.14 -22.30 -9.21
C ALA A 331 -5.74 -21.21 -10.12
N SER A 332 -5.40 -19.95 -9.88
CA SER A 332 -5.88 -18.82 -10.71
C SER A 332 -5.35 -18.89 -12.14
N LEU A 333 -4.08 -19.25 -12.32
CA LEU A 333 -3.46 -19.43 -13.65
C LEU A 333 -4.07 -20.61 -14.40
N VAL A 334 -4.30 -21.73 -13.72
CA VAL A 334 -4.95 -22.91 -14.32
C VAL A 334 -6.39 -22.57 -14.72
N LEU A 335 -7.17 -21.96 -13.83
CA LEU A 335 -8.56 -21.59 -14.15
C LEU A 335 -8.64 -20.58 -15.31
N ALA A 336 -7.73 -19.60 -15.35
CA ALA A 336 -7.71 -18.63 -16.42
C ALA A 336 -7.19 -19.19 -17.75
N GLY A 337 -6.23 -20.13 -17.73
CA GLY A 337 -5.77 -20.83 -18.91
C GLY A 337 -6.80 -21.78 -19.52
N ASN A 338 -7.79 -22.20 -18.74
CA ASN A 338 -8.91 -23.06 -19.17
C ASN A 338 -10.23 -22.29 -19.35
N ASP A 339 -10.21 -20.97 -19.56
CA ASP A 339 -11.43 -20.17 -19.77
C ASP A 339 -12.42 -20.08 -18.59
N MET A 340 -12.08 -20.64 -17.43
CA MET A 340 -13.00 -20.73 -16.30
C MET A 340 -13.01 -19.49 -15.42
N LEU A 341 -11.99 -18.62 -15.53
CA LEU A 341 -11.87 -17.41 -14.71
C LEU A 341 -12.05 -16.15 -15.58
N PRO A 342 -13.21 -15.48 -15.51
CA PRO A 342 -13.38 -14.18 -16.16
C PRO A 342 -12.30 -13.19 -15.68
N TYR A 343 -11.80 -12.35 -16.58
CA TYR A 343 -10.76 -11.35 -16.25
C TYR A 343 -11.14 -10.49 -15.03
N ARG A 344 -12.42 -10.13 -14.87
CA ARG A 344 -12.95 -9.39 -13.71
C ARG A 344 -12.79 -10.16 -12.40
N ALA A 345 -12.91 -11.48 -12.44
CA ALA A 345 -12.81 -12.34 -11.28
C ALA A 345 -11.37 -12.47 -10.75
N SER A 346 -10.34 -12.06 -11.50
CA SER A 346 -8.94 -11.99 -11.04
C SER A 346 -8.71 -11.06 -9.84
N ALA A 347 -9.65 -10.15 -9.58
CA ALA A 347 -9.68 -9.31 -8.39
C ALA A 347 -9.75 -10.13 -7.09
N VAL A 348 -10.49 -11.25 -7.09
CA VAL A 348 -10.69 -12.11 -5.92
C VAL A 348 -9.39 -12.80 -5.47
N PRO A 349 -8.68 -13.56 -6.32
CA PRO A 349 -7.41 -14.15 -5.91
C PRO A 349 -6.37 -13.09 -5.56
N THR A 350 -6.37 -11.94 -6.24
CA THR A 350 -5.48 -10.82 -5.89
C THR A 350 -5.74 -10.32 -4.47
N ALA A 351 -7.00 -10.07 -4.11
CA ALA A 351 -7.37 -9.69 -2.75
C ALA A 351 -6.98 -10.76 -1.72
N LEU A 352 -7.25 -12.04 -2.00
CA LEU A 352 -6.90 -13.14 -1.10
C LEU A 352 -5.38 -13.24 -0.89
N MET A 353 -4.58 -13.14 -1.95
CA MET A 353 -3.11 -13.17 -1.85
C MET A 353 -2.59 -12.01 -1.00
N VAL A 354 -3.12 -10.80 -1.17
CA VAL A 354 -2.78 -9.64 -0.33
C VAL A 354 -3.20 -9.88 1.12
N TRP A 355 -4.41 -10.39 1.35
CA TRP A 355 -4.91 -10.65 2.70
C TRP A 355 -4.04 -11.67 3.43
N LEU A 356 -3.68 -12.78 2.78
CA LEU A 356 -2.75 -13.77 3.33
C LEU A 356 -1.37 -13.16 3.59
N SER A 357 -0.91 -12.26 2.72
CA SER A 357 0.35 -11.55 2.88
C SER A 357 0.31 -10.49 4.00
N LEU A 358 -0.84 -9.93 4.37
CA LEU A 358 -0.90 -8.90 5.42
C LEU A 358 -1.39 -9.46 6.76
N GLY A 359 -2.43 -10.29 6.74
CA GLY A 359 -3.13 -10.80 7.91
C GLY A 359 -2.65 -12.17 8.40
N MET A 360 -2.16 -13.04 7.52
CA MET A 360 -1.79 -14.40 7.91
C MET A 360 -0.27 -14.52 8.09
N GLY A 361 0.23 -14.40 9.32
CA GLY A 361 1.65 -14.59 9.63
C GLY A 361 1.85 -14.98 11.09
N PRO A 362 2.96 -15.66 11.43
CA PRO A 362 3.29 -15.95 12.81
C PRO A 362 3.42 -14.66 13.60
N THR A 363 2.95 -14.67 14.84
CA THR A 363 3.21 -13.56 15.76
C THR A 363 4.72 -13.46 15.99
N VAL A 364 5.19 -12.27 16.35
CA VAL A 364 6.62 -12.05 16.69
C VAL A 364 7.09 -13.09 17.71
N GLU A 365 6.26 -13.38 18.70
CA GLU A 365 6.51 -14.40 19.71
C GLU A 365 6.69 -15.81 19.11
N GLN A 366 5.84 -16.22 18.17
CA GLN A 366 5.98 -17.50 17.47
C GLN A 366 7.27 -17.57 16.64
N VAL A 367 7.66 -16.47 16.00
CA VAL A 367 8.93 -16.38 15.25
C VAL A 367 10.12 -16.50 16.21
N TRP A 368 10.06 -15.86 17.38
CA TRP A 368 11.11 -15.98 18.41
C TRP A 368 11.20 -17.37 19.01
N LEU A 369 10.07 -18.04 19.24
CA LEU A 369 10.03 -19.43 19.69
C LEU A 369 10.70 -20.37 18.71
N ALA A 370 10.62 -20.07 17.41
CA ALA A 370 11.26 -20.85 16.35
C ALA A 370 12.76 -20.56 16.17
N SER A 371 13.32 -19.54 16.85
CA SER A 371 14.71 -19.12 16.67
C SER A 371 15.71 -20.10 17.31
N PRO A 372 16.84 -20.42 16.64
CA PRO A 372 17.90 -21.29 17.17
C PRO A 372 18.44 -20.87 18.54
N ALA A 373 18.39 -19.57 18.87
CA ALA A 373 18.87 -19.03 20.13
C ALA A 373 18.19 -19.68 21.36
N ARG A 374 16.92 -20.09 21.25
CA ARG A 374 16.22 -20.79 22.34
C ARG A 374 16.58 -22.26 22.43
N LEU A 375 16.79 -22.93 21.31
CA LEU A 375 17.17 -24.35 21.29
C LEU A 375 18.48 -24.57 22.04
N GLY A 376 19.46 -23.68 21.86
CA GLY A 376 20.71 -23.69 22.62
C GLY A 376 20.49 -23.55 24.14
N SER A 377 19.54 -22.73 24.58
CA SER A 377 19.26 -22.54 26.02
C SER A 377 18.52 -23.72 26.66
N ALA A 378 17.63 -24.38 25.92
CA ALA A 378 16.87 -25.52 26.41
C ALA A 378 17.78 -26.76 26.49
N THR A 379 18.64 -26.98 25.49
CA THR A 379 19.68 -28.00 25.56
C THR A 379 20.72 -27.66 26.62
N ALA A 380 21.18 -26.41 26.74
CA ALA A 380 22.11 -26.01 27.80
C ALA A 380 21.51 -26.21 29.20
N ARG A 381 20.24 -25.84 29.43
CA ARG A 381 19.54 -26.12 30.70
C ARG A 381 19.42 -27.61 30.97
N ARG A 382 19.06 -28.41 29.95
CA ARG A 382 18.96 -29.87 30.10
C ARG A 382 20.34 -30.49 30.40
N TRP A 383 21.40 -30.02 29.74
CA TRP A 383 22.77 -30.43 30.03
C TRP A 383 23.21 -30.03 31.44
N ALA A 384 22.90 -28.81 31.89
CA ALA A 384 23.17 -28.36 33.25
C ALA A 384 22.43 -29.22 34.29
N GLN A 385 21.15 -29.53 34.07
CA GLN A 385 20.38 -30.44 34.93
C GLN A 385 20.97 -31.86 34.97
N ILE A 386 21.43 -32.38 33.83
CA ILE A 386 22.08 -33.69 33.77
C ILE A 386 23.41 -33.68 34.56
N GLN A 387 24.20 -32.61 34.49
CA GLN A 387 25.44 -32.50 35.26
C GLN A 387 25.16 -32.41 36.77
N GLN A 388 24.21 -31.58 37.17
CA GLN A 388 23.82 -31.42 38.57
C GLN A 388 23.27 -32.74 39.18
N ALA A 389 22.53 -33.51 38.38
CA ALA A 389 22.07 -34.84 38.78
C ALA A 389 23.21 -35.87 38.92
N LYS A 390 24.27 -35.77 38.11
CA LYS A 390 25.46 -36.62 38.24
C LYS A 390 26.25 -36.29 39.51
N GLU A 391 26.46 -35.01 39.79
CA GLU A 391 27.15 -34.54 40.99
C GLU A 391 26.40 -34.90 42.29
N SER A 392 25.07 -34.94 42.27
CA SER A 392 24.28 -35.37 43.44
C SER A 392 24.36 -36.87 43.76
N ARG A 393 24.91 -37.69 42.86
CA ARG A 393 25.04 -39.15 43.01
C ARG A 393 26.45 -39.61 43.37
N SER A 394 27.43 -38.71 43.28
CA SER A 394 28.80 -38.89 43.79
C SER A 394 28.91 -38.30 45.18
#